data_AF-A0A940SQW4-F1
#
_entry.id   AF-A0A940SQW4-F1
#
_cell.length_a   1.000
_cell.length_b   1.000
_cell.length_c   1.000
_cell.angle_alpha   90.00
_cell.angle_beta   90.00
_cell.angle_gamma   90.00
#
_symmetry.space_group_name_H-M   'P 1'
#
loop_
_entity.id
_entity.type
_entity.pdbx_description
1 polymer ?
#
loop_
_entity_poly.entity_id
_entity_poly.type
_entity_poly.pdbx_seq_one_letter_code
_entity_poly.pdbx_strand_id
1 'polypeptide(L)'
;MKKALTFLTALAMLAASASVSMPAVSAAGSYDMNITVDLSGSGKAISPYIFGINEYAHQDDLKKVRTTALRQGGNRMTAYNWENNASNAGADWKHSSDNNLSTSDAPADCVQQLSKEAAKYGVDYKLTTLQLAGYAAADKDGTVKEDEAAPSKRWHEVKAVKGSAFADEPDLTDDVVYMDEYVNYIIKKLGDSQAKTGIQGYSLDNEPALWSSTHPRMHPQPVGIKELSEKSVEMAAAVKKLDPKAEIFGPSLYGYTAYDHLADDDSSTEWETLKAEGGYHWYLDYYLESMKQASEEAGVRLLDVLDIHYYSESCRNGTADRLQSVRTLYEKGFVENSWIGQWCTENIPILPTVQASIDKYYPGT
;
A
#
# COMPACT_ATOMS: atom_id res chain seq x y z
N MET A 1 39.59 8.76 -46.43
CA MET A 1 38.57 9.65 -45.84
C MET A 1 38.90 9.78 -44.35
N LYS A 2 39.36 10.95 -43.92
CA LYS A 2 40.03 11.25 -42.62
C LYS A 2 38.99 11.25 -41.48
N LYS A 3 39.10 10.39 -40.46
CA LYS A 3 39.71 10.58 -39.12
C LYS A 3 39.17 11.74 -38.25
N ALA A 4 38.53 11.34 -37.14
CA ALA A 4 38.71 11.77 -35.73
C ALA A 4 38.23 13.15 -35.20
N LEU A 5 37.28 13.05 -34.24
CA LEU A 5 37.26 13.60 -32.87
C LEU A 5 37.20 15.13 -32.57
N THR A 6 36.31 15.46 -31.62
CA THR A 6 36.39 16.44 -30.50
C THR A 6 35.90 17.91 -30.65
N PHE A 7 34.88 18.20 -29.82
CA PHE A 7 34.71 19.29 -28.84
C PHE A 7 34.55 20.79 -29.23
N LEU A 8 33.43 21.34 -28.73
CA LEU A 8 33.11 22.67 -28.19
C LEU A 8 33.60 23.96 -28.88
N THR A 9 32.64 24.85 -29.18
CA THR A 9 32.70 26.23 -28.68
C THR A 9 31.31 26.88 -28.64
N ALA A 10 31.02 27.53 -27.52
CA ALA A 10 29.84 28.34 -27.27
C ALA A 10 29.85 29.65 -28.06
N LEU A 11 28.68 30.18 -28.39
CA LEU A 11 28.51 31.62 -28.58
C LEU A 11 27.13 32.05 -28.09
N ALA A 12 27.15 32.89 -27.06
CA ALA A 12 26.00 33.57 -26.50
C ALA A 12 25.35 34.49 -27.55
N MET A 13 24.02 34.45 -27.66
CA MET A 13 23.25 35.56 -28.21
C MET A 13 22.19 35.96 -27.18
N LEU A 14 22.42 37.13 -26.56
CA LEU A 14 21.36 37.92 -25.95
C LEU A 14 20.36 38.28 -27.06
N ALA A 15 19.17 37.66 -27.04
CA ALA A 15 18.04 38.16 -27.80
C ALA A 15 17.30 39.19 -26.92
N ALA A 16 17.46 40.47 -27.22
CA ALA A 16 16.58 41.52 -26.72
C ALA A 16 15.19 41.32 -27.36
N SER A 17 14.27 40.68 -26.64
CA SER A 17 12.88 40.59 -27.05
C SER A 17 12.18 41.93 -26.77
N ALA A 18 12.01 42.74 -27.81
CA ALA A 18 11.08 43.86 -27.79
C ALA A 18 9.65 43.31 -27.68
N SER A 19 9.02 43.50 -26.52
CA SER A 19 7.62 43.17 -26.29
C SER A 19 6.73 44.14 -27.05
N VAL A 20 6.17 43.70 -28.18
CA VAL A 20 5.05 44.39 -28.82
C VAL A 20 3.81 44.09 -27.98
N SER A 21 3.34 45.08 -27.22
CA SER A 21 2.06 44.99 -26.49
C SER A 21 0.91 45.03 -27.49
N MET A 22 0.38 43.86 -27.85
CA MET A 22 -0.92 43.76 -28.50
C MET A 22 -2.01 44.01 -27.44
N PRO A 23 -3.02 44.86 -27.70
CA PRO A 23 -4.12 45.04 -26.76
C PRO A 23 -4.89 43.71 -26.63
N ALA A 24 -5.00 43.21 -25.40
CA ALA A 24 -5.78 42.02 -25.09
C ALA A 24 -7.26 42.30 -25.39
N VAL A 25 -7.82 41.59 -26.38
CA VAL A 25 -9.26 41.52 -26.57
C VAL A 25 -9.79 40.56 -25.52
N SER A 26 -10.18 41.09 -24.36
CA SER A 26 -10.89 40.31 -23.35
C SER A 26 -12.31 40.02 -23.84
N ALA A 27 -12.55 38.75 -24.19
CA ALA A 27 -13.91 38.25 -24.32
C ALA A 27 -14.55 38.22 -22.92
N ALA A 28 -15.83 38.60 -22.80
CA ALA A 28 -16.54 38.54 -21.52
C ALA A 28 -16.43 37.13 -20.91
N GLY A 29 -15.81 37.05 -19.72
CA GLY A 29 -15.51 35.78 -19.05
C GLY A 29 -14.07 35.26 -19.20
N SER A 30 -13.16 35.99 -19.84
CA SER A 30 -11.73 35.66 -19.80
C SER A 30 -11.10 36.03 -18.45
N TYR A 31 -10.38 35.10 -17.84
CA TYR A 31 -9.51 35.35 -16.69
C TYR A 31 -8.06 35.10 -17.11
N ASP A 32 -7.18 36.06 -16.80
CA ASP A 32 -5.74 35.94 -17.04
C ASP A 32 -5.07 35.26 -15.84
N MET A 33 -4.51 34.05 -16.06
CA MET A 33 -3.73 33.34 -15.05
C MET A 33 -2.23 33.52 -15.33
N ASN A 34 -1.54 34.23 -14.45
CA ASN A 34 -0.09 34.34 -14.52
C ASN A 34 0.55 33.07 -13.91
N ILE A 35 1.38 32.38 -14.70
CA ILE A 35 2.15 31.21 -14.26
C ILE A 35 3.63 31.56 -14.33
N THR A 36 4.34 31.39 -13.21
CA THR A 36 5.79 31.61 -13.11
C THR A 36 6.47 30.28 -12.84
N VAL A 37 7.52 29.97 -13.60
CA VAL A 37 8.38 28.79 -13.39
C VAL A 37 9.80 29.27 -13.12
N ASP A 38 10.31 28.93 -11.93
CA ASP A 38 11.69 29.22 -11.52
C ASP A 38 12.48 27.90 -11.43
N LEU A 39 13.55 27.80 -12.23
CA LEU A 39 14.45 26.65 -12.28
C LEU A 39 15.78 26.88 -11.55
N SER A 40 15.94 28.02 -10.86
CA SER A 40 17.18 28.39 -10.16
C SER A 40 17.30 27.79 -8.75
N GLY A 41 16.20 27.26 -8.20
CA GLY A 41 16.17 26.59 -6.89
C GLY A 41 16.76 25.18 -6.88
N SER A 42 16.89 24.59 -5.69
CA SER A 42 17.26 23.17 -5.53
C SER A 42 16.11 22.26 -5.95
N GLY A 43 16.35 21.34 -6.88
CA GLY A 43 15.36 20.33 -7.25
C GLY A 43 15.11 19.29 -6.16
N LYS A 44 13.91 18.69 -6.15
CA LYS A 44 13.56 17.51 -5.35
C LYS A 44 13.40 16.32 -6.29
N ALA A 45 14.00 15.17 -5.95
CA ALA A 45 13.80 13.96 -6.72
C ALA A 45 12.33 13.53 -6.64
N ILE A 46 11.74 13.22 -7.79
CA ILE A 46 10.40 12.62 -7.87
C ILE A 46 10.62 11.11 -7.82
N SER A 47 10.09 10.46 -6.77
CA SER A 47 10.14 9.00 -6.69
C SER A 47 9.49 8.42 -7.94
N PRO A 48 10.16 7.52 -8.68
CA PRO A 48 9.56 6.93 -9.86
C PRO A 48 8.32 6.11 -9.50
N TYR A 49 8.19 5.61 -8.27
CA TYR A 49 7.14 4.67 -7.88
C TYR A 49 5.76 5.31 -7.64
N ILE A 50 5.64 6.65 -7.69
CA ILE A 50 4.34 7.33 -7.61
C ILE A 50 3.45 7.11 -8.85
N PHE A 51 4.03 6.59 -9.94
CA PHE A 51 3.31 6.23 -11.16
C PHE A 51 2.98 4.74 -11.18
N GLY A 52 2.54 4.20 -10.05
CA GLY A 52 2.16 2.80 -9.88
C GLY A 52 0.68 2.52 -10.14
N ILE A 53 0.34 1.24 -10.31
CA ILE A 53 -1.05 0.76 -10.33
C ILE A 53 -1.21 -0.51 -9.50
N ASN A 54 -2.45 -0.78 -9.07
CA ASN A 54 -2.81 -2.12 -8.59
C ASN A 54 -2.91 -3.05 -9.80
N GLU A 55 -2.38 -4.28 -9.69
CA GLU A 55 -2.34 -5.26 -10.79
C GLU A 55 -3.71 -5.90 -11.04
N TYR A 56 -4.37 -6.37 -9.97
CA TYR A 56 -5.64 -7.07 -10.06
C TYR A 56 -6.72 -6.23 -10.79
N ALA A 57 -7.38 -6.85 -11.77
CA ALA A 57 -8.39 -6.27 -12.66
C ALA A 57 -7.90 -5.13 -13.59
N HIS A 58 -6.60 -4.80 -13.58
CA HIS A 58 -6.02 -3.71 -14.38
C HIS A 58 -4.93 -4.20 -15.35
N GLN A 59 -4.86 -5.51 -15.64
CA GLN A 59 -3.84 -6.09 -16.52
C GLN A 59 -3.89 -5.52 -17.95
N ASP A 60 -5.06 -5.07 -18.41
CA ASP A 60 -5.21 -4.41 -19.71
C ASP A 60 -4.75 -2.96 -19.71
N ASP A 61 -4.71 -2.29 -18.57
CA ASP A 61 -4.23 -0.92 -18.45
C ASP A 61 -2.71 -0.84 -18.56
N LEU A 62 -1.99 -1.92 -18.21
CA LEU A 62 -0.55 -2.05 -18.41
C LEU A 62 -0.10 -1.93 -19.87
N LYS A 63 -1.02 -2.15 -20.82
CA LYS A 63 -0.77 -1.95 -22.26
C LYS A 63 -1.01 -0.49 -22.70
N LYS A 64 -1.73 0.30 -21.90
CA LYS A 64 -2.24 1.63 -22.24
C LYS A 64 -1.45 2.75 -21.56
N VAL A 65 -0.90 2.49 -20.38
CA VAL A 65 -0.13 3.47 -19.60
C VAL A 65 1.27 2.95 -19.28
N ARG A 66 2.22 3.87 -19.13
CA ARG A 66 3.54 3.55 -18.61
C ARG A 66 3.48 3.62 -17.08
N THR A 67 3.53 2.45 -16.43
CA THR A 67 3.66 2.33 -14.98
C THR A 67 5.10 2.01 -14.59
N THR A 68 5.46 2.32 -13.36
CA THR A 68 6.79 2.11 -12.77
C THR A 68 6.75 1.25 -11.50
N ALA A 69 5.55 0.97 -10.99
CA ALA A 69 5.33 0.10 -9.83
C ALA A 69 4.03 -0.71 -9.99
N LEU A 70 4.03 -1.94 -9.49
CA LEU A 70 2.86 -2.81 -9.43
C LEU A 70 2.59 -3.25 -8.00
N ARG A 71 1.32 -3.15 -7.58
CA ARG A 71 0.83 -3.69 -6.30
C ARG A 71 -0.10 -4.87 -6.54
N GLN A 72 0.22 -6.02 -5.98
CA GLN A 72 -0.68 -7.15 -5.79
C GLN A 72 -1.21 -7.11 -4.35
N GLY A 73 -2.40 -6.56 -4.17
CA GLY A 73 -3.04 -6.36 -2.88
C GLY A 73 -4.57 -6.30 -3.02
N GLY A 74 -5.24 -5.65 -2.06
CA GLY A 74 -6.71 -5.57 -2.03
C GLY A 74 -7.35 -6.74 -1.27
N ASN A 75 -8.68 -6.66 -1.10
CA ASN A 75 -9.46 -7.56 -0.25
C ASN A 75 -9.18 -9.05 -0.48
N ARG A 76 -9.04 -9.47 -1.75
CA ARG A 76 -8.76 -10.87 -2.11
C ARG A 76 -7.46 -11.41 -1.51
N MET A 77 -6.45 -10.57 -1.34
CA MET A 77 -5.14 -10.99 -0.84
C MET A 77 -5.10 -11.27 0.65
N THR A 78 -6.02 -10.71 1.44
CA THR A 78 -6.10 -10.95 2.89
C THR A 78 -6.30 -12.42 3.24
N ALA A 79 -7.07 -13.15 2.43
CA ALA A 79 -7.37 -14.58 2.63
C ALA A 79 -6.68 -15.49 1.59
N TYR A 80 -5.68 -14.97 0.86
CA TYR A 80 -4.96 -15.72 -0.15
C TYR A 80 -4.07 -16.80 0.49
N ASN A 81 -4.20 -18.04 -0.01
CA ASN A 81 -3.36 -19.16 0.39
C ASN A 81 -2.34 -19.43 -0.73
N TRP A 82 -1.05 -19.19 -0.46
CA TRP A 82 0.02 -19.36 -1.44
C TRP A 82 0.25 -20.83 -1.83
N GLU A 83 -0.20 -21.78 -1.04
CA GLU A 83 0.10 -23.20 -1.25
C GLU A 83 -0.80 -23.80 -2.34
N ASN A 84 -2.06 -23.35 -2.41
CA ASN A 84 -3.08 -23.85 -3.33
C ASN A 84 -3.71 -22.76 -4.24
N ASN A 85 -3.29 -21.50 -4.09
CA ASN A 85 -3.81 -20.30 -4.75
C ASN A 85 -5.30 -20.01 -4.53
N ALA A 86 -5.94 -20.61 -3.53
CA ALA A 86 -7.28 -20.24 -3.12
C ALA A 86 -7.28 -18.84 -2.50
N SER A 87 -8.39 -18.12 -2.63
CA SER A 87 -8.62 -16.85 -1.96
C SER A 87 -10.10 -16.71 -1.62
N ASN A 88 -10.43 -15.88 -0.63
CA ASN A 88 -11.81 -15.58 -0.29
C ASN A 88 -12.20 -14.15 -0.73
N ALA A 89 -13.36 -14.00 -1.37
CA ALA A 89 -13.87 -12.71 -1.82
C ALA A 89 -14.39 -11.81 -0.69
N GLY A 90 -14.56 -12.33 0.53
CA GLY A 90 -15.18 -11.59 1.62
C GLY A 90 -16.59 -11.12 1.26
N ALA A 91 -16.96 -9.95 1.77
CA ALA A 91 -18.24 -9.31 1.51
C ALA A 91 -18.43 -8.90 0.05
N ASP A 92 -17.36 -8.77 -0.74
CA ASP A 92 -17.44 -8.36 -2.14
C ASP A 92 -18.23 -9.35 -2.99
N TRP A 93 -18.12 -10.66 -2.69
CA TRP A 93 -18.83 -11.69 -3.42
C TRP A 93 -19.12 -12.93 -2.58
N LYS A 94 -20.25 -12.91 -1.86
CA LYS A 94 -20.85 -14.07 -1.18
C LYS A 94 -19.90 -14.86 -0.28
N HIS A 95 -18.87 -14.23 0.28
CA HIS A 95 -17.80 -14.88 1.06
C HIS A 95 -17.24 -16.11 0.34
N SER A 96 -17.10 -16.05 -0.98
CA SER A 96 -16.73 -17.19 -1.83
C SER A 96 -15.23 -17.45 -1.74
N SER A 97 -14.85 -18.67 -1.32
CA SER A 97 -13.49 -19.20 -1.52
C SER A 97 -13.41 -19.82 -2.90
N ASP A 98 -12.54 -19.32 -3.77
CA ASP A 98 -12.48 -19.73 -5.17
C ASP A 98 -11.09 -19.49 -5.80
N ASN A 99 -10.99 -19.78 -7.10
CA ASN A 99 -9.78 -19.68 -7.92
C ASN A 99 -9.69 -18.37 -8.73
N ASN A 100 -10.38 -17.30 -8.30
CA ASN A 100 -10.42 -16.04 -9.03
C ASN A 100 -9.03 -15.38 -9.21
N LEU A 101 -8.16 -15.48 -8.20
CA LEU A 101 -6.79 -14.97 -8.31
C LEU A 101 -5.91 -15.86 -9.21
N SER A 102 -6.03 -17.18 -9.12
CA SER A 102 -5.35 -18.10 -10.01
C SER A 102 -6.03 -19.47 -10.10
N THR A 103 -6.08 -20.01 -11.32
CA THR A 103 -6.52 -21.38 -11.60
C THR A 103 -5.38 -22.39 -11.57
N SER A 104 -4.16 -21.97 -11.25
CA SER A 104 -2.98 -22.83 -11.18
C SER A 104 -2.97 -23.66 -9.90
N ASP A 105 -2.41 -24.87 -10.01
CA ASP A 105 -2.09 -25.73 -8.86
C ASP A 105 -0.63 -25.56 -8.40
N ALA A 106 0.18 -24.78 -9.13
CA ALA A 106 1.55 -24.49 -8.71
C ALA A 106 1.55 -23.48 -7.55
N PRO A 107 2.26 -23.74 -6.43
CA PRO A 107 2.31 -22.81 -5.32
C PRO A 107 2.80 -21.42 -5.73
N ALA A 108 2.25 -20.39 -5.09
CA ALA A 108 2.61 -18.99 -5.26
C ALA A 108 2.52 -18.52 -6.72
N ASP A 109 1.50 -18.97 -7.48
CA ASP A 109 1.38 -18.57 -8.89
C ASP A 109 1.13 -17.06 -9.01
N CYS A 110 0.34 -16.46 -8.13
CA CYS A 110 -0.01 -15.05 -8.21
C CYS A 110 1.21 -14.12 -8.22
N VAL A 111 2.18 -14.33 -7.32
CA VAL A 111 3.41 -13.51 -7.27
C VAL A 111 4.37 -13.82 -8.42
N GLN A 112 4.36 -15.07 -8.93
CA GLN A 112 5.11 -15.42 -10.13
C GLN A 112 4.53 -14.75 -11.37
N GLN A 113 3.20 -14.64 -11.50
CA GLN A 113 2.56 -13.89 -12.59
C GLN A 113 2.84 -12.40 -12.47
N LEU A 114 2.75 -11.82 -11.26
CA LEU A 114 3.14 -10.42 -11.02
C LEU A 114 4.56 -10.13 -11.54
N SER A 115 5.53 -11.00 -11.21
CA SER A 115 6.92 -10.85 -11.70
C SER A 115 7.04 -10.97 -13.21
N LYS A 116 6.33 -11.92 -13.83
CA LYS A 116 6.31 -12.10 -15.30
C LYS A 116 5.69 -10.90 -16.01
N GLU A 117 4.59 -10.36 -15.49
CA GLU A 117 3.93 -9.19 -16.06
C GLU A 117 4.78 -7.94 -15.93
N ALA A 118 5.39 -7.73 -14.76
CA ALA A 118 6.34 -6.65 -14.55
C ALA A 118 7.49 -6.71 -15.56
N ALA A 119 8.09 -7.89 -15.75
CA ALA A 119 9.16 -8.09 -16.73
C ALA A 119 8.69 -7.82 -18.17
N LYS A 120 7.47 -8.24 -18.52
CA LYS A 120 6.86 -8.03 -19.84
C LYS A 120 6.69 -6.55 -20.17
N TYR A 121 6.30 -5.74 -19.17
CA TYR A 121 6.03 -4.31 -19.37
C TYR A 121 7.17 -3.39 -18.90
N GLY A 122 8.29 -3.95 -18.45
CA GLY A 122 9.46 -3.18 -18.01
C GLY A 122 9.22 -2.40 -16.70
N VAL A 123 8.46 -2.99 -15.78
CA VAL A 123 8.21 -2.45 -14.44
C VAL A 123 9.22 -3.07 -13.47
N ASP A 124 10.03 -2.23 -12.83
CA ASP A 124 11.07 -2.72 -11.93
C ASP A 124 10.55 -2.97 -10.51
N TYR A 125 9.62 -2.14 -10.02
CA TYR A 125 9.16 -2.20 -8.63
C TYR A 125 7.86 -3.02 -8.48
N LYS A 126 7.89 -4.01 -7.57
CA LYS A 126 6.76 -4.89 -7.28
C LYS A 126 6.53 -4.97 -5.78
N LEU A 127 5.26 -4.83 -5.39
CA LEU A 127 4.75 -4.97 -4.04
C LEU A 127 3.73 -6.12 -4.03
N THR A 128 3.87 -7.08 -3.11
CA THR A 128 2.85 -8.12 -2.85
C THR A 128 2.37 -8.06 -1.40
N THR A 129 1.20 -8.63 -1.10
CA THR A 129 0.59 -8.61 0.23
C THR A 129 0.78 -9.94 0.96
N LEU A 130 1.20 -9.88 2.23
CA LEU A 130 1.26 -11.00 3.16
C LEU A 130 0.03 -11.02 4.05
N GLN A 131 -0.41 -12.21 4.47
CA GLN A 131 -1.65 -12.40 5.22
C GLN A 131 -1.40 -12.22 6.73
N LEU A 132 -2.13 -11.31 7.39
CA LEU A 132 -2.06 -11.06 8.84
C LEU A 132 -3.38 -11.29 9.55
N ALA A 133 -4.51 -11.27 8.84
CA ALA A 133 -5.84 -11.34 9.46
C ALA A 133 -6.09 -12.66 10.23
N GLY A 134 -5.33 -13.72 9.95
CA GLY A 134 -5.19 -14.89 10.81
C GLY A 134 -5.54 -16.22 10.15
N TYR A 135 -6.25 -16.22 9.01
CA TYR A 135 -6.51 -17.43 8.25
C TYR A 135 -6.46 -17.19 6.74
N ALA A 136 -6.18 -18.25 5.99
CA ALA A 136 -6.23 -18.26 4.53
C ALA A 136 -7.22 -19.33 4.03
N ALA A 137 -7.72 -19.18 2.80
CA ALA A 137 -8.69 -20.13 2.25
C ALA A 137 -8.10 -21.55 2.11
N ALA A 138 -8.77 -22.56 2.69
CA ALA A 138 -8.35 -23.96 2.58
C ALA A 138 -8.74 -24.59 1.23
N ASP A 139 -9.78 -24.07 0.60
CA ASP A 139 -10.42 -24.67 -0.57
C ASP A 139 -10.92 -23.63 -1.58
N LYS A 140 -11.48 -24.12 -2.68
CA LYS A 140 -12.10 -23.33 -3.76
C LYS A 140 -13.60 -23.65 -3.90
N ASP A 141 -14.25 -24.05 -2.79
CA ASP A 141 -15.59 -24.67 -2.79
C ASP A 141 -16.75 -23.64 -2.72
N GLY A 142 -16.48 -22.38 -3.08
CA GLY A 142 -17.46 -21.30 -3.14
C GLY A 142 -17.82 -20.74 -1.77
N THR A 143 -19.06 -20.30 -1.60
CA THR A 143 -19.55 -19.57 -0.42
C THR A 143 -19.19 -20.24 0.90
N VAL A 144 -18.59 -19.46 1.80
CA VAL A 144 -18.38 -19.79 3.21
C VAL A 144 -19.54 -19.24 4.03
N LYS A 145 -20.28 -20.13 4.68
CA LYS A 145 -21.42 -19.77 5.53
C LYS A 145 -20.96 -19.25 6.90
N GLU A 146 -21.90 -18.68 7.67
CA GLU A 146 -21.61 -18.18 9.02
C GLU A 146 -21.16 -19.27 9.99
N ASP A 147 -21.76 -20.46 9.90
CA ASP A 147 -21.37 -21.66 10.68
C ASP A 147 -20.07 -22.31 10.19
N GLU A 148 -19.50 -21.80 9.09
CA GLU A 148 -18.20 -22.19 8.54
C GLU A 148 -17.13 -21.09 8.75
N ALA A 149 -17.42 -20.07 9.56
CA ALA A 149 -16.43 -19.05 9.92
C ALA A 149 -15.21 -19.68 10.61
N ALA A 150 -14.04 -19.04 10.46
CA ALA A 150 -12.80 -19.51 11.05
C ALA A 150 -12.87 -19.54 12.60
N PRO A 151 -12.31 -20.57 13.25
CA PRO A 151 -11.68 -21.74 12.65
C PRO A 151 -12.72 -22.77 12.15
N SER A 152 -12.53 -23.26 10.91
CA SER A 152 -13.31 -24.36 10.32
C SER A 152 -12.51 -25.03 9.21
N LYS A 153 -13.02 -26.13 8.65
CA LYS A 153 -12.42 -26.82 7.48
C LYS A 153 -12.25 -25.94 6.23
N ARG A 154 -12.85 -24.74 6.19
CA ARG A 154 -12.76 -23.80 5.08
C ARG A 154 -11.51 -22.90 5.16
N TRP A 155 -10.74 -23.02 6.23
CA TRP A 155 -9.67 -22.09 6.60
C TRP A 155 -8.44 -22.82 7.12
N HIS A 156 -7.25 -22.40 6.67
CA HIS A 156 -5.98 -22.76 7.28
C HIS A 156 -5.50 -21.61 8.17
N GLU A 157 -4.95 -21.92 9.34
CA GLU A 157 -4.39 -20.92 10.25
C GLU A 157 -3.15 -20.28 9.61
N VAL A 158 -3.04 -18.95 9.62
CA VAL A 158 -1.85 -18.24 9.14
C VAL A 158 -0.89 -17.98 10.28
N LYS A 159 0.38 -18.35 10.10
CA LYS A 159 1.47 -18.06 11.04
C LYS A 159 2.58 -17.29 10.34
N ALA A 160 3.10 -16.27 10.99
CA ALA A 160 4.22 -15.49 10.46
C ALA A 160 5.50 -16.33 10.37
N VAL A 161 5.77 -17.17 11.39
CA VAL A 161 7.01 -17.93 11.53
C VAL A 161 6.77 -19.44 11.61
N LYS A 162 7.44 -20.22 10.76
CA LYS A 162 7.36 -21.69 10.75
C LYS A 162 8.03 -22.38 11.93
N GLY A 163 9.15 -21.82 12.41
CA GLY A 163 9.90 -22.36 13.55
C GLY A 163 10.61 -23.70 13.28
N SER A 164 10.62 -24.17 12.02
CA SER A 164 11.32 -25.37 11.57
C SER A 164 11.96 -25.14 10.19
N ALA A 165 12.57 -26.16 9.59
CA ALA A 165 13.18 -26.02 8.27
C ALA A 165 12.11 -25.78 7.19
N PHE A 166 12.37 -24.85 6.27
CA PHE A 166 11.51 -24.63 5.11
C PHE A 166 11.60 -25.78 4.11
N ALA A 167 10.47 -26.14 3.54
CA ALA A 167 10.38 -27.11 2.47
C ALA A 167 10.59 -26.43 1.10
N ASP A 168 10.89 -27.22 0.07
CA ASP A 168 10.94 -26.74 -1.32
C ASP A 168 9.54 -26.60 -1.94
N GLU A 169 8.58 -27.37 -1.44
CA GLU A 169 7.15 -27.29 -1.74
C GLU A 169 6.37 -27.35 -0.41
N PRO A 170 5.26 -26.63 -0.25
CA PRO A 170 4.51 -26.56 1.01
C PRO A 170 3.87 -27.89 1.42
N ASP A 171 3.61 -28.05 2.72
CA ASP A 171 2.84 -29.19 3.24
C ASP A 171 1.35 -28.87 3.13
N LEU A 172 0.64 -29.61 2.26
CA LEU A 172 -0.79 -29.38 2.03
C LEU A 172 -1.70 -30.10 3.05
N THR A 173 -1.14 -30.66 4.12
CA THR A 173 -1.84 -31.56 5.05
C THR A 173 -1.79 -31.13 6.51
N ASP A 174 -1.20 -29.98 6.83
CA ASP A 174 -0.99 -29.52 8.21
C ASP A 174 -1.99 -28.44 8.68
N ASP A 175 -2.92 -28.04 7.82
CA ASP A 175 -3.96 -27.00 8.05
C ASP A 175 -3.40 -25.62 8.47
N VAL A 176 -2.12 -25.34 8.17
CA VAL A 176 -1.42 -24.10 8.53
C VAL A 176 -0.72 -23.53 7.29
N VAL A 177 -0.68 -22.20 7.17
CA VAL A 177 0.07 -21.51 6.12
C VAL A 177 1.13 -20.61 6.76
N TYR A 178 2.39 -20.82 6.39
CA TYR A 178 3.52 -20.08 6.95
C TYR A 178 4.00 -18.95 6.02
N MET A 179 4.04 -17.72 6.52
CA MET A 179 4.42 -16.55 5.71
C MET A 179 5.93 -16.41 5.49
N ASP A 180 6.77 -16.77 6.47
CA ASP A 180 8.22 -16.83 6.25
C ASP A 180 8.61 -17.92 5.25
N GLU A 181 7.91 -19.06 5.25
CA GLU A 181 8.08 -20.08 4.22
C GLU A 181 7.66 -19.57 2.84
N TYR A 182 6.54 -18.83 2.75
CA TYR A 182 6.11 -18.18 1.51
C TYR A 182 7.16 -17.19 0.98
N VAL A 183 7.69 -16.33 1.84
CA VAL A 183 8.75 -15.37 1.48
C VAL A 183 10.02 -16.10 1.04
N ASN A 184 10.43 -17.15 1.73
CA ASN A 184 11.53 -18.00 1.32
C ASN A 184 11.28 -18.67 -0.05
N TYR A 185 10.04 -19.13 -0.31
CA TYR A 185 9.65 -19.68 -1.62
C TYR A 185 9.79 -18.63 -2.73
N ILE A 186 9.30 -17.39 -2.49
CA ILE A 186 9.48 -16.26 -3.40
C ILE A 186 10.97 -16.04 -3.70
N ILE A 187 11.82 -15.95 -2.67
CA ILE A 187 13.25 -15.71 -2.83
C ILE A 187 13.90 -16.84 -3.65
N LYS A 188 13.57 -18.10 -3.37
CA LYS A 188 14.12 -19.25 -4.13
C LYS A 188 13.70 -19.23 -5.60
N LYS A 189 12.45 -18.86 -5.91
CA LYS A 189 11.92 -18.89 -7.28
C LYS A 189 12.26 -17.64 -8.09
N LEU A 190 12.26 -16.47 -7.46
CA LEU A 190 12.31 -15.16 -8.13
C LEU A 190 13.56 -14.36 -7.78
N GLY A 191 14.30 -14.74 -6.74
CA GLY A 191 15.39 -13.95 -6.15
C GLY A 191 14.91 -13.02 -5.04
N ASP A 192 15.86 -12.50 -4.27
CA ASP A 192 15.61 -11.50 -3.22
C ASP A 192 15.10 -10.16 -3.80
N SER A 193 14.77 -9.20 -2.94
CA SER A 193 14.26 -7.87 -3.29
C SER A 193 15.17 -7.07 -4.22
N GLN A 194 16.46 -7.42 -4.28
CA GLN A 194 17.44 -6.75 -5.13
C GLN A 194 17.56 -7.41 -6.51
N ALA A 195 17.03 -8.61 -6.67
CA ALA A 195 16.95 -9.28 -7.96
C ALA A 195 15.91 -8.61 -8.87
N LYS A 196 16.21 -8.54 -10.17
CA LYS A 196 15.31 -7.96 -11.17
C LYS A 196 13.93 -8.64 -11.19
N THR A 197 13.90 -9.94 -10.96
CA THR A 197 12.69 -10.78 -10.92
C THR A 197 12.08 -10.89 -9.52
N GLY A 198 12.82 -10.53 -8.47
CA GLY A 198 12.37 -10.62 -7.08
C GLY A 198 11.39 -9.52 -6.70
N ILE A 199 10.82 -9.60 -5.50
CA ILE A 199 9.77 -8.69 -5.01
C ILE A 199 10.39 -7.65 -4.06
N GLN A 200 10.20 -6.37 -4.37
CA GLN A 200 10.87 -5.27 -3.68
C GLN A 200 10.22 -4.96 -2.33
N GLY A 201 8.88 -5.03 -2.28
CA GLY A 201 8.12 -4.70 -1.08
C GLY A 201 7.07 -5.74 -0.70
N TYR A 202 6.79 -5.82 0.61
CA TYR A 202 5.74 -6.64 1.20
C TYR A 202 4.79 -5.76 2.01
N SER A 203 3.51 -5.78 1.67
CA SER A 203 2.45 -5.12 2.42
C SER A 203 1.94 -6.02 3.53
N LEU A 204 1.77 -5.44 4.72
CA LEU A 204 1.22 -6.07 5.91
C LEU A 204 -0.31 -6.11 5.79
N ASP A 205 -0.80 -7.10 5.04
CA ASP A 205 -2.22 -7.32 4.72
C ASP A 205 -2.84 -6.18 3.91
N ASN A 206 -4.14 -5.94 4.09
CA ASN A 206 -4.92 -4.92 3.41
C ASN A 206 -6.08 -4.48 4.31
N GLU A 207 -6.17 -3.17 4.57
CA GLU A 207 -7.30 -2.53 5.25
C GLU A 207 -7.74 -3.22 6.56
N PRO A 208 -6.84 -3.36 7.55
CA PRO A 208 -7.11 -4.16 8.76
C PRO A 208 -8.31 -3.66 9.57
N ALA A 209 -8.57 -2.35 9.55
CA ALA A 209 -9.76 -1.79 10.21
C ALA A 209 -11.10 -2.23 9.58
N LEU A 210 -11.05 -2.83 8.39
CA LEU A 210 -12.21 -3.39 7.70
C LEU A 210 -12.24 -4.92 7.73
N TRP A 211 -11.33 -5.62 8.42
CA TRP A 211 -11.35 -7.08 8.46
C TRP A 211 -12.69 -7.64 8.97
N SER A 212 -13.29 -7.04 10.00
CA SER A 212 -14.59 -7.44 10.54
C SER A 212 -15.78 -7.23 9.61
N SER A 213 -15.68 -6.28 8.68
CA SER A 213 -16.75 -5.98 7.73
C SER A 213 -16.56 -6.67 6.39
N THR A 214 -15.33 -6.67 5.88
CA THR A 214 -14.97 -7.28 4.59
C THR A 214 -14.77 -8.78 4.72
N HIS A 215 -14.19 -9.26 5.82
CA HIS A 215 -13.88 -10.67 6.05
C HIS A 215 -14.48 -11.24 7.34
N PRO A 216 -15.81 -11.08 7.59
CA PRO A 216 -16.45 -11.54 8.83
C PRO A 216 -16.45 -13.06 9.00
N ARG A 217 -16.14 -13.84 7.95
CA ARG A 217 -15.98 -15.30 8.03
C ARG A 217 -14.59 -15.73 8.50
N MET A 218 -13.65 -14.80 8.61
CA MET A 218 -12.27 -15.06 8.96
C MET A 218 -11.87 -14.31 10.24
N HIS A 219 -12.15 -13.00 10.30
CA HIS A 219 -11.85 -12.17 11.45
C HIS A 219 -13.09 -11.34 11.78
N PRO A 220 -14.01 -11.85 12.63
CA PRO A 220 -15.33 -11.24 12.84
C PRO A 220 -15.34 -10.05 13.80
N GLN A 221 -14.29 -9.84 14.58
CA GLN A 221 -14.22 -8.74 15.56
C GLN A 221 -13.45 -7.56 14.96
N PRO A 222 -13.78 -6.31 15.31
CA PRO A 222 -12.90 -5.19 14.98
C PRO A 222 -11.46 -5.49 15.42
N VAL A 223 -10.48 -5.19 14.56
CA VAL A 223 -9.07 -5.43 14.88
C VAL A 223 -8.66 -4.55 16.07
N GLY A 224 -8.01 -5.14 17.07
CA GLY A 224 -7.47 -4.38 18.20
C GLY A 224 -6.20 -3.61 17.81
N ILE A 225 -5.93 -2.49 18.48
CA ILE A 225 -4.72 -1.71 18.20
C ILE A 225 -3.46 -2.53 18.54
N LYS A 226 -3.44 -3.16 19.72
CA LYS A 226 -2.36 -4.05 20.12
C LYS A 226 -2.22 -5.26 19.18
N GLU A 227 -3.34 -5.84 18.75
CA GLU A 227 -3.36 -6.98 17.83
C GLU A 227 -2.64 -6.66 16.52
N LEU A 228 -2.98 -5.52 15.90
CA LEU A 228 -2.39 -5.12 14.63
C LEU A 228 -0.89 -4.80 14.77
N SER A 229 -0.49 -4.10 15.83
CA SER A 229 0.91 -3.79 16.08
C SER A 229 1.76 -5.06 16.30
N GLU A 230 1.28 -6.02 17.10
CA GLU A 230 2.01 -7.27 17.35
C GLU A 230 2.15 -8.11 16.08
N LYS A 231 1.06 -8.28 15.31
CA LYS A 231 1.10 -9.00 14.01
C LYS A 231 2.02 -8.32 13.00
N SER A 232 2.01 -6.98 12.95
CA SER A 232 2.87 -6.19 12.06
C SER A 232 4.35 -6.43 12.37
N VAL A 233 4.72 -6.34 13.66
CA VAL A 233 6.11 -6.54 14.12
C VAL A 233 6.58 -7.96 13.84
N GLU A 234 5.77 -8.97 14.17
CA GLU A 234 6.12 -10.37 13.97
C GLU A 234 6.36 -10.68 12.48
N MET A 235 5.44 -10.24 11.61
CA MET A 235 5.55 -10.44 10.17
C MET A 235 6.76 -9.73 9.58
N ALA A 236 6.94 -8.45 9.92
CA ALA A 236 8.07 -7.66 9.42
C ALA A 236 9.41 -8.27 9.83
N ALA A 237 9.53 -8.71 11.09
CA ALA A 237 10.75 -9.36 11.58
C ALA A 237 11.02 -10.69 10.85
N ALA A 238 9.97 -11.48 10.57
CA ALA A 238 10.07 -12.71 9.81
C ALA A 238 10.58 -12.47 8.39
N VAL A 239 10.05 -11.47 7.68
CA VAL A 239 10.52 -11.06 6.34
C VAL A 239 11.97 -10.58 6.40
N LYS A 240 12.30 -9.64 7.30
CA LYS A 240 13.64 -9.03 7.40
C LYS A 240 14.74 -10.03 7.76
N LYS A 241 14.40 -11.14 8.41
CA LYS A 241 15.34 -12.24 8.67
C LYS A 241 15.77 -12.97 7.39
N LEU A 242 14.89 -13.05 6.39
CA LEU A 242 15.14 -13.70 5.11
C LEU A 242 15.71 -12.73 4.07
N ASP A 243 15.15 -11.52 4.04
CA ASP A 243 15.58 -10.43 3.17
C ASP A 243 15.61 -9.10 3.93
N PRO A 244 16.78 -8.72 4.49
CA PRO A 244 16.92 -7.47 5.23
C PRO A 244 16.68 -6.20 4.40
N LYS A 245 16.68 -6.31 3.06
CA LYS A 245 16.54 -5.17 2.13
C LYS A 245 15.14 -5.06 1.53
N ALA A 246 14.27 -6.06 1.70
CA ALA A 246 12.88 -5.96 1.29
C ALA A 246 12.17 -4.87 2.09
N GLU A 247 11.36 -4.05 1.43
CA GLU A 247 10.64 -2.94 2.06
C GLU A 247 9.31 -3.43 2.67
N ILE A 248 9.03 -3.05 3.92
CA ILE A 248 7.78 -3.37 4.61
C ILE A 248 6.84 -2.17 4.52
N PHE A 249 5.65 -2.42 3.99
CA PHE A 249 4.55 -1.48 3.84
C PHE A 249 3.48 -1.78 4.89
N GLY A 250 3.06 -0.80 5.67
CA GLY A 250 1.97 -0.98 6.63
C GLY A 250 1.44 0.33 7.18
N PRO A 251 0.20 0.37 7.72
CA PRO A 251 -0.72 -0.75 7.91
C PRO A 251 -1.76 -0.94 6.77
N SER A 252 -1.62 -0.25 5.63
CA SER A 252 -2.58 -0.30 4.50
C SER A 252 -3.99 0.17 4.90
N LEU A 253 -4.09 1.29 5.63
CA LEU A 253 -5.37 1.78 6.17
C LEU A 253 -6.32 2.30 5.10
N TYR A 254 -7.60 1.96 5.17
CA TYR A 254 -8.59 2.20 4.10
C TYR A 254 -8.95 3.68 3.85
N GLY A 255 -8.82 4.53 4.86
CA GLY A 255 -9.32 5.90 4.82
C GLY A 255 -9.23 6.62 6.16
N TYR A 256 -9.73 7.85 6.18
CA TYR A 256 -9.50 8.82 7.25
C TYR A 256 -9.79 8.28 8.66
N THR A 257 -10.95 7.65 8.87
CA THR A 257 -11.36 7.10 10.17
C THR A 257 -10.31 6.13 10.73
N ALA A 258 -9.72 5.29 9.87
CA ALA A 258 -8.67 4.39 10.30
C ALA A 258 -7.36 5.12 10.64
N TYR A 259 -7.06 6.24 9.98
CA TYR A 259 -5.90 7.06 10.31
C TYR A 259 -6.06 7.70 11.69
N ASP A 260 -7.30 8.07 12.03
CA ASP A 260 -7.65 8.77 13.27
C ASP A 260 -7.64 7.83 14.48
N HIS A 261 -8.32 6.68 14.37
CA HIS A 261 -8.56 5.78 15.51
C HIS A 261 -8.68 4.28 15.13
N LEU A 262 -8.06 3.85 14.01
CA LEU A 262 -8.12 2.47 13.50
C LEU A 262 -9.56 1.94 13.33
N ALA A 263 -9.93 0.90 14.07
CA ALA A 263 -11.25 0.27 14.09
C ALA A 263 -11.98 0.54 15.40
N ASP A 264 -11.39 1.38 16.27
CA ASP A 264 -11.98 1.72 17.55
C ASP A 264 -13.20 2.62 17.33
N ASP A 265 -14.22 2.48 18.18
CA ASP A 265 -15.44 3.29 18.14
C ASP A 265 -15.92 3.59 19.56
N ASP A 266 -17.08 4.25 19.70
CA ASP A 266 -17.64 4.64 20.99
C ASP A 266 -17.91 3.45 21.97
N SER A 267 -17.79 2.20 21.50
CA SER A 267 -17.94 1.00 22.33
C SER A 267 -16.65 0.54 23.02
N SER A 268 -15.50 1.12 22.67
CA SER A 268 -14.21 0.83 23.28
C SER A 268 -13.46 2.10 23.68
N THR A 269 -12.49 1.94 24.60
CA THR A 269 -11.68 3.05 25.14
C THR A 269 -10.19 2.82 24.90
N GLU A 270 -9.83 1.83 24.07
CA GLU A 270 -8.42 1.47 23.80
C GLU A 270 -7.69 2.66 23.17
N TRP A 271 -8.24 3.24 22.11
CA TRP A 271 -7.64 4.37 21.42
C TRP A 271 -7.54 5.59 22.31
N GLU A 272 -8.63 6.00 22.97
CA GLU A 272 -8.62 7.20 23.82
C GLU A 272 -7.62 7.10 24.98
N THR A 273 -7.42 5.89 25.51
CA THR A 273 -6.41 5.63 26.53
C THR A 273 -5.00 5.80 25.94
N LEU A 274 -4.70 5.13 24.82
CA LEU A 274 -3.39 5.21 24.16
C LEU A 274 -3.06 6.63 23.71
N LYS A 275 -4.04 7.33 23.13
CA LYS A 275 -3.95 8.72 22.68
C LYS A 275 -3.56 9.64 23.83
N ALA A 276 -4.23 9.51 24.98
CA ALA A 276 -3.95 10.30 26.17
C ALA A 276 -2.59 9.99 26.79
N GLU A 277 -2.21 8.71 26.88
CA GLU A 277 -0.95 8.27 27.49
C GLU A 277 0.27 8.65 26.66
N GLY A 278 0.21 8.50 25.33
CA GLY A 278 1.31 8.82 24.43
C GLY A 278 1.29 10.24 23.87
N GLY A 279 0.23 11.02 24.15
CA GLY A 279 0.06 12.36 23.57
C GLY A 279 0.00 12.34 22.04
N TYR A 280 -0.64 11.31 21.49
CA TYR A 280 -0.79 11.12 20.05
C TYR A 280 -1.86 12.05 19.50
N HIS A 281 -1.64 12.51 18.27
CA HIS A 281 -2.62 13.31 17.56
C HIS A 281 -3.70 12.40 16.93
N TRP A 282 -3.27 11.32 16.30
CA TRP A 282 -4.10 10.31 15.62
C TRP A 282 -3.38 8.95 15.59
N TYR A 283 -4.08 7.88 15.22
CA TYR A 283 -3.57 6.50 15.23
C TYR A 283 -2.26 6.32 14.45
N LEU A 284 -2.06 7.04 13.34
CA LEU A 284 -0.82 6.97 12.57
C LEU A 284 0.44 7.28 13.41
N ASP A 285 0.34 8.20 14.37
CA ASP A 285 1.47 8.52 15.26
C ASP A 285 1.83 7.33 16.13
N TYR A 286 0.82 6.70 16.74
CA TYR A 286 0.99 5.51 17.57
C TYR A 286 1.63 4.36 16.77
N TYR A 287 1.12 4.09 15.57
CA TYR A 287 1.66 3.01 14.73
C TYR A 287 3.12 3.25 14.36
N LEU A 288 3.47 4.48 13.96
CA LEU A 288 4.86 4.85 13.65
C LEU A 288 5.77 4.68 14.87
N GLU A 289 5.35 5.16 16.04
CA GLU A 289 6.13 5.03 17.26
C GLU A 289 6.28 3.57 17.71
N SER A 290 5.21 2.77 17.65
CA SER A 290 5.27 1.36 18.05
C SER A 290 6.20 0.57 17.12
N MET A 291 6.12 0.80 15.81
CA MET A 291 7.01 0.15 14.85
C MET A 291 8.46 0.61 15.00
N LYS A 292 8.70 1.88 15.36
CA LYS A 292 10.05 2.38 15.68
C LYS A 292 10.62 1.69 16.91
N GLN A 293 9.88 1.62 18.01
CA GLN A 293 10.32 0.97 19.25
C GLN A 293 10.66 -0.51 18.99
N ALA A 294 9.77 -1.24 18.30
CA ALA A 294 10.02 -2.62 17.93
C ALA A 294 11.24 -2.79 17.01
N SER A 295 11.50 -1.82 16.12
CA SER A 295 12.68 -1.82 15.26
C SER A 295 13.98 -1.61 16.03
N GLU A 296 13.95 -0.75 17.05
CA GLU A 296 15.10 -0.52 17.95
C GLU A 296 15.41 -1.77 18.79
N GLU A 297 14.38 -2.46 19.27
CA GLU A 297 14.52 -3.74 19.99
C GLU A 297 15.05 -4.85 19.09
N ALA A 298 14.56 -4.94 17.85
CA ALA A 298 14.99 -5.95 16.87
C ALA A 298 16.38 -5.65 16.27
N GLY A 299 16.87 -4.41 16.37
CA GLY A 299 18.12 -3.97 15.75
C GLY A 299 18.06 -3.87 14.22
N VAL A 300 16.85 -3.84 13.64
CA VAL A 300 16.60 -3.71 12.20
C VAL A 300 15.30 -2.93 12.00
N ARG A 301 15.24 -2.10 10.95
CA ARG A 301 14.01 -1.39 10.57
C ARG A 301 12.92 -2.39 10.19
N LEU A 302 11.75 -2.29 10.82
CA LEU A 302 10.58 -3.15 10.61
C LEU A 302 9.42 -2.45 9.85
N LEU A 303 9.52 -1.15 9.60
CA LEU A 303 8.60 -0.40 8.74
C LEU A 303 9.43 0.48 7.82
N ASP A 304 9.35 0.24 6.51
CA ASP A 304 10.08 1.03 5.52
C ASP A 304 9.19 2.06 4.85
N VAL A 305 7.89 1.78 4.72
CA VAL A 305 6.92 2.70 4.11
C VAL A 305 5.62 2.71 4.91
N LEU A 306 5.18 3.90 5.31
CA LEU A 306 3.83 4.09 5.85
C LEU A 306 2.82 3.99 4.69
N ASP A 307 1.92 3.01 4.78
CA ASP A 307 0.96 2.66 3.72
C ASP A 307 -0.47 3.05 4.12
N ILE A 308 -1.10 3.90 3.31
CA ILE A 308 -2.50 4.34 3.45
C ILE A 308 -3.20 4.36 2.09
N HIS A 309 -4.49 4.05 2.07
CA HIS A 309 -5.37 4.20 0.91
C HIS A 309 -6.15 5.49 1.01
N TYR A 310 -6.13 6.31 -0.05
CA TYR A 310 -6.89 7.54 -0.10
C TYR A 310 -7.94 7.50 -1.21
N TYR A 311 -9.21 7.40 -0.82
CA TYR A 311 -10.35 7.62 -1.70
C TYR A 311 -11.01 8.94 -1.32
N SER A 312 -10.94 9.95 -2.19
CA SER A 312 -11.56 11.24 -1.91
C SER A 312 -13.07 11.08 -1.75
N GLU A 313 -13.57 11.52 -0.59
CA GLU A 313 -15.00 11.54 -0.29
C GLU A 313 -15.74 12.59 -1.13
N SER A 314 -15.06 13.70 -1.44
CA SER A 314 -15.63 14.77 -2.25
C SER A 314 -15.79 14.39 -3.74
N CYS A 315 -14.91 13.54 -4.29
CA CYS A 315 -14.95 13.09 -5.69
C CYS A 315 -16.28 12.44 -6.13
N ARG A 316 -17.07 11.96 -5.16
CA ARG A 316 -18.35 11.27 -5.38
C ARG A 316 -19.51 12.24 -5.67
N ASN A 317 -19.36 13.52 -5.34
CA ASN A 317 -20.43 14.52 -5.46
C ASN A 317 -20.62 15.06 -6.88
N GLY A 318 -19.56 15.09 -7.69
CA GLY A 318 -19.67 15.57 -9.06
C GLY A 318 -18.32 15.85 -9.73
N THR A 319 -18.38 16.25 -10.99
CA THR A 319 -17.19 16.57 -11.79
C THR A 319 -16.40 17.75 -11.24
N ALA A 320 -17.10 18.77 -10.71
CA ALA A 320 -16.45 19.93 -10.10
C ALA A 320 -15.66 19.54 -8.84
N ASP A 321 -16.29 18.81 -7.92
CA ASP A 321 -15.62 18.32 -6.71
C ASP A 321 -14.46 17.37 -7.04
N ARG A 322 -14.61 16.50 -8.04
CA ARG A 322 -13.53 15.63 -8.51
C ARG A 322 -12.29 16.38 -9.00
N LEU A 323 -12.48 17.55 -9.62
CA LEU A 323 -11.36 18.38 -10.06
C LEU A 323 -10.68 19.09 -8.88
N GLN A 324 -11.44 19.44 -7.85
CA GLN A 324 -10.95 20.21 -6.70
C GLN A 324 -10.41 19.35 -5.56
N SER A 325 -10.87 18.11 -5.44
CA SER A 325 -10.56 17.23 -4.30
C SER A 325 -9.08 16.97 -4.08
N VAL A 326 -8.26 16.99 -5.13
CA VAL A 326 -6.80 16.82 -5.01
C VAL A 326 -6.16 17.89 -4.11
N ARG A 327 -6.79 19.06 -3.97
CA ARG A 327 -6.33 20.14 -3.09
C ARG A 327 -6.35 19.73 -1.62
N THR A 328 -7.21 18.80 -1.20
CA THR A 328 -7.22 18.21 0.16
C THR A 328 -5.88 17.57 0.53
N LEU A 329 -5.11 17.10 -0.45
CA LEU A 329 -3.82 16.48 -0.22
C LEU A 329 -2.70 17.46 0.13
N TYR A 330 -2.75 18.71 -0.35
CA TYR A 330 -1.60 19.64 -0.27
C TYR A 330 -1.94 21.10 0.08
N GLU A 331 -3.18 21.55 -0.13
CA GLU A 331 -3.54 22.97 -0.01
C GLU A 331 -4.10 23.31 1.37
N LYS A 332 -3.35 24.11 2.13
CA LYS A 332 -3.75 24.53 3.46
C LYS A 332 -5.02 25.39 3.42
N GLY A 333 -6.00 25.01 4.23
CA GLY A 333 -7.27 25.74 4.35
C GLY A 333 -8.28 25.43 3.24
N PHE A 334 -7.97 24.53 2.31
CA PHE A 334 -8.99 24.00 1.41
C PHE A 334 -9.98 23.14 2.20
N VAL A 335 -11.27 23.39 2.00
CA VAL A 335 -12.37 22.65 2.60
C VAL A 335 -13.12 21.96 1.47
N GLU A 336 -12.97 20.64 1.39
CA GLU A 336 -13.71 19.85 0.41
C GLU A 336 -15.17 19.66 0.80
N ASN A 337 -16.03 19.43 -0.19
CA ASN A 337 -17.43 19.08 0.05
C ASN A 337 -17.51 17.62 0.50
N SER A 338 -17.29 17.34 1.77
CA SER A 338 -17.41 16.01 2.38
C SER A 338 -17.53 16.13 3.90
N TRP A 339 -17.80 15.01 4.57
CA TRP A 339 -17.76 14.96 6.03
C TRP A 339 -16.35 15.25 6.58
N ILE A 340 -15.29 14.87 5.86
CA ILE A 340 -13.89 15.18 6.24
C ILE A 340 -13.66 16.70 6.19
N GLY A 341 -14.10 17.34 5.11
CA GLY A 341 -14.02 18.81 5.01
C GLY A 341 -14.85 19.54 6.06
N GLN A 342 -15.90 18.91 6.59
CA GLN A 342 -16.76 19.50 7.62
C GLN A 342 -16.21 19.33 9.04
N TRP A 343 -15.63 18.17 9.36
CA TRP A 343 -15.37 17.76 10.75
C TRP A 343 -13.91 17.44 11.07
N CYS A 344 -13.04 17.41 10.06
CA CYS A 344 -11.69 16.84 10.16
C CYS A 344 -10.61 17.76 9.58
N THR A 345 -10.89 19.07 9.52
CA THR A 345 -10.04 20.06 8.86
C THR A 345 -8.68 20.27 9.52
N GLU A 346 -8.54 19.89 10.79
CA GLU A 346 -7.29 19.91 11.55
C GLU A 346 -6.19 19.06 10.91
N ASN A 347 -6.59 18.03 10.14
CA ASN A 347 -5.69 17.08 9.50
C ASN A 347 -5.45 17.39 8.02
N ILE A 348 -6.03 18.49 7.52
CA ILE A 348 -5.88 18.94 6.14
C ILE A 348 -4.82 20.06 6.09
N PRO A 349 -3.80 19.94 5.20
CA PRO A 349 -3.71 18.99 4.09
C PRO A 349 -3.10 17.65 4.49
N ILE A 350 -3.62 16.56 3.94
CA ILE A 350 -3.28 15.20 4.39
C ILE A 350 -1.79 14.88 4.23
N LEU A 351 -1.17 15.16 3.06
CA LEU A 351 0.22 14.75 2.82
C LEU A 351 1.22 15.47 3.76
N PRO A 352 1.17 16.80 3.95
CA PRO A 352 1.97 17.48 4.97
C PRO A 352 1.72 16.96 6.40
N THR A 353 0.47 16.69 6.78
CA THR A 353 0.14 16.19 8.12
C THR A 353 0.75 14.80 8.36
N VAL A 354 0.59 13.88 7.40
CA VAL A 354 1.21 12.54 7.46
C VAL A 354 2.73 12.62 7.48
N GLN A 355 3.35 13.47 6.64
CA GLN A 355 4.80 13.65 6.65
C GLN A 355 5.31 14.17 8.00
N ALA A 356 4.56 15.08 8.65
CA ALA A 356 4.94 15.58 9.98
C ALA A 356 4.90 14.47 11.04
N SER A 357 3.93 13.55 10.97
CA SER A 357 3.90 12.36 11.83
C SER A 357 5.12 11.46 11.59
N ILE A 358 5.46 11.17 10.33
CA ILE A 358 6.66 10.39 9.96
C ILE A 358 7.93 11.04 10.51
N ASP A 359 8.12 12.33 10.25
CA ASP A 359 9.32 13.10 10.66
C ASP A 359 9.47 13.18 12.18
N LYS A 360 8.37 13.03 12.93
CA LYS A 360 8.37 13.06 14.40
C LYS A 360 8.57 11.69 15.01
N TYR A 361 7.78 10.70 14.58
CA TYR A 361 7.64 9.42 15.28
C TYR A 361 8.48 8.29 14.69
N TYR A 362 8.75 8.31 13.37
CA TYR A 362 9.65 7.34 12.77
C TYR A 362 10.40 7.90 11.54
N PRO A 363 11.39 8.80 11.75
CA PRO A 363 12.10 9.45 10.65
C PRO A 363 12.77 8.47 9.69
N GLY A 364 12.65 8.72 8.40
CA GLY A 364 13.24 7.89 7.34
C GLY A 364 12.43 6.63 7.00
N THR A 365 11.23 6.50 7.57
CA THR A 365 10.09 5.84 6.90
C THR A 365 9.62 6.75 5.77
#